data_AF-A0A956WD64-F1
#
_entry.id   AF-A0A956WD64-F1
#
_cell.length_a   1.000
_cell.length_b   1.000
_cell.length_c   1.000
_cell.angle_alpha   90.00
_cell.angle_beta   90.00
_cell.angle_gamma   90.00
#
_symmetry.space_group_name_H-M   'P 1'
#
loop_
_entity.id
_entity.type
_entity.pdbx_description
1 polymer ?
#
loop_
_entity_poly.entity_id
_entity_poly.type
_entity_poly.pdbx_seq_one_letter_code
_entity_poly.pdbx_strand_id
1 'polypeptide(L)' 'MKFQLFDGDETVRIVGAAVVKSLPNSEIQIDLGPADGAPSIRILMSRDEAYELGSALHGLDGERVILADN' A
#
# COMPACT_ATOMS: atom_id res chain seq x y z
N MET A 1 -10.44 -3.97 8.03
CA MET A 1 -10.61 -2.93 6.99
C MET A 1 -11.75 -3.35 6.07
N LYS A 2 -12.54 -2.40 5.54
CA LYS A 2 -13.68 -2.69 4.65
C LYS A 2 -13.43 -1.97 3.33
N PHE A 3 -13.34 -2.72 2.23
CA PHE A 3 -13.22 -2.15 0.90
C PHE A 3 -14.57 -1.53 0.50
N GLN A 4 -14.57 -0.27 0.07
CA GLN A 4 -15.76 0.44 -0.41
C GLN A 4 -15.48 1.03 -1.79
N LEU A 5 -16.47 1.01 -2.68
CA LEU A 5 -16.47 1.80 -3.90
C LEU A 5 -16.69 3.26 -3.51
N PHE A 6 -15.72 4.12 -3.82
CA PHE A 6 -15.67 5.52 -3.39
C PHE A 6 -16.08 6.46 -4.54
N ASP A 7 -16.91 7.46 -4.25
CA ASP A 7 -17.50 8.41 -5.21
C ASP A 7 -17.23 9.86 -4.78
N GLY A 8 -15.97 10.19 -4.50
CA GLY A 8 -15.52 11.50 -4.04
C GLY A 8 -14.32 12.04 -4.82
N ASP A 9 -13.92 13.29 -4.56
CA ASP A 9 -12.79 13.96 -5.23
C ASP A 9 -11.48 13.19 -5.05
N GLU A 10 -11.07 12.50 -6.11
CA GLU A 10 -9.92 11.60 -6.09
C GLU A 10 -8.61 12.40 -6.10
N THR A 11 -7.90 12.42 -4.96
CA THR A 11 -6.51 12.86 -4.96
C THR A 11 -5.63 11.69 -5.44
N VAL A 12 -5.51 11.56 -6.76
CA VAL A 12 -4.57 10.60 -7.37
C VAL A 12 -3.15 11.09 -7.19
N ARG A 13 -2.33 10.34 -6.43
CA ARG A 13 -0.89 10.58 -6.36
C ARG A 13 -0.16 9.43 -7.05
N ILE A 14 0.53 9.74 -8.14
CA ILE A 14 1.31 8.75 -8.89
C ILE A 14 2.49 8.28 -8.03
N VAL A 15 2.60 6.96 -7.86
CA VAL A 15 3.73 6.30 -7.21
C VAL A 15 4.72 5.89 -8.29
N GLY A 16 5.92 6.46 -8.27
CA GLY A 16 7.00 6.13 -9.22
C GLY A 16 7.80 4.89 -8.80
N ALA A 17 7.90 4.62 -7.49
CA ALA A 17 8.52 3.42 -6.95
C ALA A 17 7.85 2.98 -5.65
N ALA A 18 7.84 1.66 -5.44
CA ALA A 18 7.46 1.01 -4.19
C ALA A 18 8.66 0.19 -3.68
N VAL A 19 9.06 0.40 -2.42
CA VAL A 19 10.17 -0.32 -1.80
C VAL A 19 9.67 -1.08 -0.59
N VAL A 20 9.87 -2.39 -0.59
CA VAL A 20 9.50 -3.29 0.52
C VAL A 20 10.75 -3.64 1.33
N LYS A 21 10.68 -3.48 2.65
CA LYS A 21 11.76 -3.82 3.59
C LYS A 21 11.22 -4.72 4.69
N SER A 22 11.98 -5.75 5.06
CA SER A 22 11.76 -6.50 6.29
C SER A 22 12.56 -5.85 7.41
N LEU A 23 11.91 -5.58 8.54
CA LEU A 23 12.52 -5.01 9.73
C LEU A 23 12.87 -6.11 10.76
N PRO A 24 13.77 -5.84 11.73
CA PRO A 24 14.29 -6.86 12.66
C PRO A 24 13.25 -7.50 13.59
N ASN A 25 12.11 -6.84 13.81
CA ASN A 25 11.01 -7.26 14.67
C ASN A 25 9.90 -8.03 13.92
N SER A 26 10.21 -8.59 12.75
CA SER A 26 9.21 -9.21 11.85
C SER A 26 8.14 -8.25 11.35
N GLU A 27 8.40 -6.94 11.37
CA GLU A 27 7.58 -5.97 10.67
C GLU A 27 8.01 -5.84 9.21
N ILE A 28 7.06 -5.46 8.38
CA ILE A 28 7.23 -5.12 6.98
C ILE A 28 6.98 -3.61 6.83
N GLN A 29 7.90 -2.95 6.15
CA GLN A 29 7.76 -1.55 5.75
C GLN A 29 7.58 -1.48 4.24
N ILE A 30 6.54 -0.77 3.80
CA ILE A 30 6.33 -0.41 2.39
C ILE A 30 6.46 1.10 2.27
N ASP A 31 7.48 1.54 1.54
CA ASP A 31 7.71 2.94 1.19
C ASP A 31 7.18 3.19 -0.24
N LEU A 32 6.26 4.14 -0.40
CA LEU A 32 5.69 4.55 -1.70
C LEU A 32 6.05 6.01 -1.99
N GLY A 33 6.52 6.30 -3.20
CA GLY A 33 6.91 7.67 -3.55
C GLY A 33 7.48 7.82 -4.96
N PRO A 34 8.12 8.97 -5.26
CA PRO A 34 8.90 9.14 -6.49
C PRO A 34 10.09 8.16 -6.52
N ALA A 35 10.55 7.82 -7.72
CA ALA A 35 11.64 6.85 -7.91
C ALA A 35 13.01 7.36 -7.45
N ASP A 36 13.20 8.68 -7.45
CA ASP A 36 14.46 9.39 -7.20
C ASP A 36 14.38 10.33 -5.99
N GLY A 37 13.38 10.15 -5.12
CA GLY A 37 13.13 11.04 -3.98
C GLY A 37 12.74 10.32 -2.70
N ALA A 38 12.45 11.10 -1.67
CA ALA A 38 11.99 10.58 -0.39
C ALA A 38 10.59 9.93 -0.52
N PRO A 39 10.29 8.88 0.25
CA PRO A 39 8.96 8.28 0.25
C PRO A 39 7.91 9.30 0.72
N SER A 40 6.79 9.34 0.01
CA SER A 40 5.65 10.19 0.36
C SER A 40 4.69 9.49 1.32
N ILE A 41 4.64 8.16 1.28
CA ILE A 41 3.81 7.32 2.14
C ILE A 41 4.68 6.19 2.67
N ARG A 42 4.56 5.91 3.97
CA ARG A 42 5.16 4.76 4.61
C ARG A 42 4.08 3.98 5.32
N ILE A 43 3.98 2.70 4.99
CA ILE A 43 3.10 1.76 5.68
C ILE A 43 3.99 0.81 6.49
N LEU A 44 3.72 0.71 7.79
CA LEU A 44 4.34 -0.25 8.69
C LEU A 44 3.26 -1.24 9.12
N MET A 45 3.59 -2.52 9.04
CA MET A 45 2.67 -3.59 9.39
C MET A 45 3.44 -4.81 9.90
N SER A 46 2.78 -5.68 10.64
CA SER A 46 3.30 -7.00 10.97
C SER A 46 3.43 -7.89 9.73
N ARG A 47 4.18 -8.99 9.86
CA ARG A 47 4.29 -10.00 8.79
C ARG A 47 2.95 -10.62 8.41
N ASP A 48 2.07 -10.83 9.38
CA ASP A 48 0.75 -11.45 9.16
C ASP A 48 -0.15 -10.49 8.39
N GLU A 49 -0.19 -9.22 8.77
CA GLU A 49 -0.92 -8.17 8.02
C GLU A 49 -0.39 -8.01 6.59
N ALA A 50 0.93 -8.12 6.37
CA ALA A 50 1.51 -8.09 5.04
C ALA A 50 1.07 -9.28 4.16
N TYR A 51 0.93 -10.46 4.77
CA TYR A 51 0.44 -11.65 4.07
C TYR A 51 -1.03 -11.51 3.69
N GLU A 52 -1.86 -11.04 4.63
CA GLU A 52 -3.28 -10.75 4.37
C GLU A 52 -3.46 -9.70 3.27
N LEU A 53 -2.67 -8.62 3.31
CA LEU A 53 -2.69 -7.58 2.28
C LEU A 53 -2.27 -8.15 0.91
N GLY A 54 -1.19 -8.94 0.85
CA GLY A 54 -0.76 -9.56 -0.40
C GLY A 54 -1.81 -10.50 -0.99
N SER A 55 -2.48 -11.29 -0.15
CA SER A 55 -3.59 -12.15 -0.58
C SER A 55 -4.79 -11.35 -1.08
N ALA A 56 -5.12 -10.23 -0.43
CA ALA A 56 -6.22 -9.37 -0.86
C ALA A 56 -5.92 -8.71 -2.21
N LEU A 57 -4.68 -8.26 -2.43
CA LEU A 57 -4.26 -7.66 -3.69
C LEU A 57 -4.16 -8.66 -4.84
N HIS A 58 -3.70 -9.89 -4.59
CA HIS A 58 -3.59 -10.91 -5.63
C HIS A 58 -4.96 -11.33 -6.19
N GLY A 59 -6.01 -11.27 -5.37
CA GLY A 59 -7.39 -11.52 -5.82
C GLY A 59 -7.96 -10.44 -6.74
N LEU A 60 -7.23 -9.33 -6.96
CA LEU A 60 -7.66 -8.15 -7.71
C LEU A 60 -6.85 -7.95 -8.99
N ASP A 61 -6.23 -9.01 -9.53
CA ASP A 61 -5.44 -8.94 -10.76
C ASP A 61 -6.22 -8.28 -11.91
N GLY A 62 -5.75 -7.11 -12.35
CA GLY A 62 -6.37 -6.31 -13.42
C GLY A 62 -7.35 -5.22 -12.94
N GLU A 63 -7.60 -5.11 -11.64
CA GLU A 63 -8.49 -4.10 -11.06
C GLU A 63 -7.74 -2.91 -10.46
N ARG A 64 -8.38 -1.73 -10.46
CA ARG A 64 -7.84 -0.52 -9.84
C ARG A 64 -8.11 -0.57 -8.33
N VAL A 65 -7.05 -0.65 -7.53
CA VAL A 65 -7.15 -0.65 -6.06
C VAL A 65 -6.93 0.76 -5.50
N ILE A 66 -7.84 1.21 -4.64
CA ILE A 66 -7.77 2.51 -3.95
C ILE A 66 -7.60 2.26 -2.45
N LEU A 67 -6.56 2.85 -1.86
CA LEU A 67 -6.36 2.91 -0.41
C LEU A 67 -7.05 4.19 0.11
N ALA A 68 -8.03 4.04 0.99
CA ALA A 68 -8.75 5.15 1.61
C ALA A 68 -8.57 5.13 3.14
N ASP A 69 -8.29 6.30 3.72
CA ASP A 69 -8.33 6.55 5.16
C ASP A 69 -9.73 7.05 5.55
N ASN A 70 -10.26 6.62 6.70
CA ASN A 70 -11.61 6.98 7.16
C ASN A 70 -11.59 8.23 8.03
#